data_AF-A0A2X0MHB5-F1
#
_entry.id   AF-A0A2X0MHB5-F1
#
_cell.length_a   1.000
_cell.length_b   1.000
_cell.length_c   1.000
_cell.angle_alpha   90.00
_cell.angle_beta   90.00
_cell.angle_gamma   90.00
#
_symmetry.space_group_name_H-M   'P 1'
#
loop_
_entity.id
_entity.type
_entity.pdbx_description
1 polymer ?
#
loop_
_entity_poly.entity_id
_entity_poly.type
_entity_poly.pdbx_seq_one_letter_code
_entity_poly.pdbx_strand_id
1 'polypeptide(L)'
;MASTSTPTPTPSTSTSASTPSTSIDDLVFDEAEIDRILNSEATLVSREAEVARVLKAFRMNPYEVLQLDFMPSANLTESDIRNMLCAEKTYRKKSLLIHPDKLKHEKAIEAFDLLKKAQTELVDPKRREALDNIILDARMLTKELLIDQELRRRRVNKMTMIAEGAQAKKDEEALEKRKRKMEDDKRWEGTCMRQGRCIRIEMIECLCWLL
;
A
#
# COMPACT_ATOMS: atom_id res chain seq x y z
N MET A 1 -67.30 -31.60 -21.88
CA MET A 1 -67.19 -33.04 -21.63
C MET A 1 -66.26 -33.25 -20.44
N ALA A 2 -66.71 -34.08 -19.50
CA ALA A 2 -65.99 -34.68 -18.36
C ALA A 2 -65.51 -33.78 -17.21
N SER A 3 -66.36 -33.73 -16.19
CA SER A 3 -66.08 -33.48 -14.77
C SER A 3 -65.45 -34.72 -14.10
N THR A 4 -64.54 -34.53 -13.14
CA THR A 4 -64.15 -35.54 -12.11
C THR A 4 -63.46 -34.79 -10.94
N SER A 5 -64.14 -34.56 -9.82
CA SER A 5 -64.30 -35.43 -8.63
C SER A 5 -63.06 -35.54 -7.72
N THR A 6 -63.18 -34.92 -6.54
CA THR A 6 -62.40 -35.05 -5.30
C THR A 6 -62.23 -36.51 -4.85
N PRO A 7 -61.24 -36.82 -3.98
CA PRO A 7 -61.63 -37.08 -2.59
C PRO A 7 -60.62 -36.64 -1.51
N THR A 8 -61.20 -36.28 -0.36
CA THR A 8 -60.60 -36.10 0.97
C THR A 8 -60.19 -37.45 1.59
N PRO A 9 -59.23 -37.46 2.54
CA PRO A 9 -59.48 -38.22 3.77
C PRO A 9 -59.20 -37.44 5.07
N THR A 10 -59.81 -37.97 6.12
CA THR A 10 -60.20 -37.46 7.44
C THR A 10 -59.09 -37.32 8.51
N PRO A 11 -59.39 -36.68 9.67
CA PRO A 11 -58.43 -36.30 10.70
C PRO A 11 -58.18 -37.42 11.73
N SER A 12 -57.00 -37.41 12.35
CA SER A 12 -56.71 -38.22 13.54
C SER A 12 -56.10 -37.35 14.64
N THR A 13 -56.93 -37.08 15.64
CA THR A 13 -56.60 -36.56 16.96
C THR A 13 -55.79 -37.61 17.73
N SER A 14 -54.63 -37.22 18.26
CA SER A 14 -54.06 -37.86 19.45
C SER A 14 -53.70 -36.78 20.46
N THR A 15 -54.57 -36.66 21.46
CA THR A 15 -54.34 -35.90 22.69
C THR A 15 -53.47 -36.76 23.60
N SER A 16 -52.38 -36.21 24.12
CA SER A 16 -51.70 -36.73 25.30
C SER A 16 -51.20 -35.55 26.12
N ALA A 17 -51.65 -35.54 27.37
CA ALA A 17 -51.51 -34.44 28.31
C ALA A 17 -50.23 -34.53 29.15
N SER A 18 -49.91 -33.38 29.77
CA SER A 18 -49.13 -33.13 31.00
C SER A 18 -47.61 -33.33 30.99
N THR A 19 -46.85 -32.24 31.14
CA THR A 19 -46.33 -31.73 32.44
C THR A 19 -45.70 -30.33 32.31
N PRO A 20 -45.85 -29.41 33.29
CA PRO A 20 -45.23 -28.09 33.27
C PRO A 20 -43.91 -28.14 34.04
N SER A 21 -42.79 -28.18 33.34
CA SER A 21 -41.48 -27.87 33.92
C SER A 21 -41.04 -26.54 33.36
N THR A 22 -41.00 -25.54 34.23
CA THR A 22 -40.34 -24.25 34.03
C THR A 22 -38.85 -24.53 33.76
N SER A 23 -38.50 -24.79 32.50
CA SER A 23 -37.11 -24.98 32.08
C SER A 23 -36.53 -23.64 31.63
N ILE A 24 -35.25 -23.50 31.90
CA ILE A 24 -34.39 -22.33 31.69
C ILE A 24 -34.07 -22.22 30.18
N ASP A 25 -35.08 -22.40 29.32
CA ASP A 25 -34.97 -22.52 27.86
C ASP A 25 -35.57 -21.31 27.11
N ASP A 26 -35.90 -20.23 27.82
CA ASP A 26 -36.50 -19.02 27.25
C ASP A 26 -35.48 -18.03 26.64
N LEU A 27 -34.22 -18.45 26.44
CA LEU A 27 -33.17 -17.66 25.80
C LEU A 27 -32.53 -18.33 24.58
N VAL A 28 -33.20 -19.32 23.98
CA VAL A 28 -32.81 -19.82 22.66
C VAL A 28 -33.29 -18.79 21.64
N PHE A 29 -32.43 -17.83 21.30
CA PHE A 29 -32.61 -17.09 20.05
C PHE A 29 -32.67 -18.14 18.94
N ASP A 30 -33.80 -18.24 18.24
CA ASP A 30 -33.95 -19.11 17.09
C ASP A 30 -32.72 -18.93 16.18
N GLU A 31 -32.06 -20.02 15.78
CA GLU A 31 -30.83 -19.98 14.95
C GLU A 31 -31.03 -19.11 13.70
N ALA A 32 -32.24 -19.13 13.15
CA ALA A 32 -32.65 -18.29 12.02
C ALA A 32 -32.76 -16.78 12.34
N GLU A 33 -33.02 -16.40 13.59
CA GLU A 33 -33.05 -14.99 14.02
C GLU A 33 -31.63 -14.46 14.25
N ILE A 34 -30.74 -15.30 14.79
CA ILE A 34 -29.30 -14.99 14.91
C ILE A 34 -28.71 -14.70 13.52
N ASP A 35 -29.01 -15.55 12.53
CA ASP A 35 -28.55 -15.37 11.14
C ASP A 35 -29.09 -14.08 10.50
N ARG A 36 -30.34 -13.69 10.78
CA ARG A 36 -30.91 -12.44 10.27
C ARG A 36 -30.23 -11.22 10.88
N ILE A 37 -30.02 -11.24 12.20
CA ILE A 37 -29.36 -10.15 12.92
C ILE A 37 -27.93 -10.02 12.39
N LEU A 38 -27.19 -11.12 12.31
CA LEU A 38 -25.82 -11.14 11.81
C LEU A 38 -25.73 -10.63 10.36
N ASN A 39 -26.65 -11.06 9.48
CA ASN A 39 -26.67 -10.56 8.10
C ASN A 39 -27.02 -9.07 8.03
N SER A 40 -27.93 -8.59 8.89
CA SER A 40 -28.25 -7.17 8.96
C SER A 40 -27.06 -6.34 9.41
N GLU A 41 -26.33 -6.77 10.44
CA GLU A 41 -25.11 -6.12 10.93
C GLU A 41 -23.98 -6.18 9.90
N ALA A 42 -23.78 -7.33 9.23
CA ALA A 42 -22.82 -7.45 8.15
C ALA A 42 -23.08 -6.45 7.01
N THR A 43 -24.36 -6.21 6.68
CA THR A 43 -24.73 -5.18 5.69
C THR A 43 -24.53 -3.76 6.20
N LEU A 44 -24.72 -3.50 7.49
CA LEU A 44 -24.44 -2.20 8.10
C LEU A 44 -22.95 -1.87 8.09
N VAL A 45 -22.10 -2.82 8.50
CA VAL A 45 -20.64 -2.67 8.47
C VAL A 45 -20.15 -2.39 7.04
N SER A 46 -20.71 -3.10 6.05
CA SER A 46 -20.36 -2.87 4.64
C SER A 46 -20.76 -1.47 4.14
N ARG A 47 -21.90 -0.95 4.63
CA ARG A 47 -22.39 0.40 4.32
C ARG A 47 -21.55 1.49 5.01
N GLU A 48 -21.24 1.31 6.29
CA GLU A 48 -20.36 2.18 7.07
C GLU A 48 -18.96 2.27 6.47
N ALA A 49 -18.40 1.13 6.05
CA ALA A 49 -17.12 1.08 5.37
C ALA A 49 -17.13 1.85 4.05
N GLU A 50 -18.26 1.89 3.34
CA GLU A 50 -18.43 2.72 2.15
C GLU A 50 -18.51 4.22 2.50
N VAL A 51 -19.24 4.61 3.56
CA VAL A 51 -19.23 5.99 4.05
C VAL A 51 -17.82 6.44 4.40
N ALA A 52 -17.08 5.63 5.16
CA ALA A 52 -15.70 5.92 5.54
C ALA A 52 -14.78 6.01 4.32
N ARG A 53 -15.00 5.17 3.30
CA ARG A 53 -14.25 5.22 2.03
C ARG A 53 -14.51 6.51 1.28
N VAL A 54 -15.77 6.92 1.13
CA VAL A 54 -16.14 8.17 0.44
C VAL A 54 -15.60 9.40 1.18
N LEU A 55 -15.63 9.42 2.51
CA LEU A 55 -15.02 10.50 3.29
C LEU A 55 -13.50 10.53 3.18
N LYS A 56 -12.86 9.37 3.06
CA LYS A 56 -11.41 9.26 2.87
C LYS A 56 -10.98 9.65 1.44
N ALA A 57 -11.85 9.44 0.45
CA ALA A 57 -11.58 9.78 -0.94
C ALA A 57 -11.33 11.29 -1.10
N PHE A 58 -10.50 11.64 -2.09
CA PHE A 58 -10.15 13.03 -2.32
C PHE A 58 -11.34 13.84 -2.85
N ARG A 59 -11.73 14.89 -2.12
CA ARG A 59 -12.90 15.75 -2.41
C ARG A 59 -12.92 16.37 -3.81
N MET A 60 -11.76 16.51 -4.44
CA MET A 60 -11.59 17.13 -5.76
C MET A 60 -11.46 16.11 -6.89
N ASN A 61 -11.49 14.81 -6.58
CA ASN A 61 -11.41 13.73 -7.56
C ASN A 61 -12.74 12.97 -7.66
N PRO A 62 -13.63 13.36 -8.60
CA PRO A 62 -14.93 12.70 -8.77
C PRO A 62 -14.85 11.21 -9.09
N TYR A 63 -13.78 10.77 -9.76
CA TYR A 63 -13.61 9.38 -10.17
C TYR A 63 -13.35 8.47 -8.95
N GLU A 64 -12.54 8.92 -7.99
CA GLU A 64 -12.23 8.15 -6.79
C GLU A 64 -13.44 8.04 -5.85
N VAL A 65 -14.20 9.12 -5.69
CA VAL A 65 -15.46 9.14 -4.92
C VAL A 65 -16.47 8.14 -5.49
N LEU A 66 -16.64 8.11 -6.82
CA LEU A 66 -17.52 7.16 -7.50
C LEU A 66 -16.88 5.79 -7.76
N GLN A 67 -15.63 5.55 -7.32
CA GLN A 67 -14.80 4.37 -7.64
C GLN A 67 -14.92 3.94 -9.10
N LEU A 68 -14.68 4.90 -9.99
CA LEU A 68 -14.54 4.64 -11.41
C LEU A 68 -13.05 4.45 -11.70
N ASP A 69 -12.71 3.31 -12.31
CA ASP A 69 -11.32 3.02 -12.70
C ASP A 69 -10.92 3.91 -13.87
N PHE A 70 -10.18 4.98 -13.58
CA PHE A 70 -9.57 5.87 -14.56
C PHE A 70 -8.30 5.26 -15.19
N MET A 71 -8.26 3.95 -15.41
CA MET A 71 -7.12 3.26 -16.03
C MET A 71 -7.50 2.84 -17.46
N PRO A 72 -7.27 3.69 -18.48
CA PRO A 72 -7.47 3.32 -19.86
C PRO A 72 -6.25 2.51 -20.31
N SER A 73 -6.25 1.23 -19.96
CA SER A 73 -5.35 0.27 -20.59
C SER A 73 -5.87 0.01 -22.02
N ALA A 74 -5.37 0.81 -22.96
CA ALA A 74 -5.22 0.51 -24.38
C ALA A 74 -6.45 0.32 -25.31
N ASN A 75 -7.70 0.60 -24.92
CA ASN A 75 -8.82 0.62 -25.89
C ASN A 75 -9.76 1.81 -25.64
N LEU A 76 -9.56 2.88 -26.40
CA LEU A 76 -10.42 4.04 -26.42
C LEU A 76 -11.57 3.76 -27.40
N THR A 77 -12.75 3.35 -26.91
CA THR A 77 -14.01 3.32 -27.67
C THR A 77 -15.18 2.97 -26.74
N GLU A 78 -16.30 3.67 -26.89
CA GLU A 78 -17.58 3.47 -26.16
C GLU A 78 -17.56 3.70 -24.63
N SER A 79 -16.38 3.66 -24.02
CA SER A 79 -16.12 3.85 -22.60
C SER A 79 -16.45 5.25 -22.08
N ASP A 80 -16.29 6.32 -22.87
CA ASP A 80 -16.64 7.68 -22.42
C ASP A 80 -18.16 7.94 -22.36
N ILE A 81 -18.92 7.29 -23.24
CA ILE A 81 -20.39 7.24 -23.18
C ILE A 81 -20.80 6.32 -22.02
N ARG A 82 -20.09 5.21 -21.83
CA ARG A 82 -20.24 4.35 -20.66
C ARG A 82 -19.87 5.09 -19.38
N ASN A 83 -18.93 6.02 -19.33
CA ASN A 83 -18.56 6.79 -18.14
C ASN A 83 -19.67 7.76 -17.72
N MET A 84 -20.35 8.38 -18.69
CA MET A 84 -21.60 9.13 -18.46
C MET A 84 -22.68 8.25 -17.84
N LEU A 85 -23.00 7.14 -18.52
CA LEU A 85 -24.05 6.21 -18.13
C LEU A 85 -23.70 5.42 -16.85
N CYS A 86 -22.41 5.17 -16.62
CA CYS A 86 -21.84 4.43 -15.50
C CYS A 86 -21.73 5.32 -14.27
N ALA A 87 -21.32 6.58 -14.40
CA ALA A 87 -21.34 7.54 -13.30
C ALA A 87 -22.75 7.67 -12.74
N GLU A 88 -23.77 7.80 -13.60
CA GLU A 88 -25.15 7.88 -13.16
C GLU A 88 -25.66 6.56 -12.56
N LYS A 89 -25.41 5.42 -13.20
CA LYS A 89 -25.79 4.09 -12.66
C LYS A 89 -25.12 3.79 -11.33
N THR A 90 -23.84 4.16 -11.20
CA THR A 90 -23.03 3.93 -10.00
C THR A 90 -23.47 4.88 -8.89
N TYR A 91 -23.72 6.15 -9.22
CA TYR A 91 -24.33 7.11 -8.29
C TYR A 91 -25.67 6.61 -7.76
N ARG A 92 -26.57 6.13 -8.63
CA ARG A 92 -27.86 5.57 -8.18
C ARG A 92 -27.64 4.41 -7.19
N LYS A 93 -26.77 3.45 -7.52
CA LYS A 93 -26.48 2.31 -6.63
C LYS A 93 -25.87 2.74 -5.28
N LYS A 94 -24.91 3.66 -5.31
CA LYS A 94 -24.18 4.12 -4.11
C LYS A 94 -24.98 5.08 -3.24
N SER A 95 -25.75 5.96 -3.85
CA SER A 95 -26.64 6.88 -3.13
C SER A 95 -27.72 6.14 -2.36
N LEU A 96 -28.25 5.02 -2.89
CA LEU A 96 -29.13 4.13 -2.14
C LEU A 96 -28.40 3.42 -0.98
N LEU A 97 -27.12 3.11 -1.14
CA LEU A 97 -26.33 2.43 -0.11
C LEU A 97 -25.97 3.37 1.05
N ILE A 98 -25.69 4.66 0.76
CA ILE A 98 -25.23 5.68 1.71
C ILE A 98 -26.37 6.61 2.20
N HIS A 99 -27.62 6.35 1.80
CA HIS A 99 -28.73 7.25 2.13
C HIS A 99 -28.89 7.42 3.66
N PRO A 100 -29.03 8.65 4.18
CA PRO A 100 -29.11 8.92 5.62
C PRO A 100 -30.33 8.29 6.32
N ASP A 101 -31.38 7.92 5.57
CA ASP A 101 -32.53 7.18 6.09
C ASP A 101 -32.21 5.71 6.41
N LYS A 102 -31.31 5.09 5.65
CA LYS A 102 -30.92 3.67 5.84
C LYS A 102 -29.77 3.49 6.83
N LEU A 103 -29.09 4.58 7.15
CA LEU A 103 -27.85 4.62 7.92
C LEU A 103 -27.91 5.76 8.94
N LYS A 104 -27.96 5.42 10.22
CA LYS A 104 -28.01 6.38 11.33
C LYS A 104 -26.63 6.99 11.66
N HIS A 105 -25.73 7.12 10.68
CA HIS A 105 -24.39 7.68 10.90
C HIS A 105 -24.41 9.19 10.70
N GLU A 106 -23.76 9.91 11.63
CA GLU A 106 -23.68 11.37 11.64
C GLU A 106 -23.12 11.94 10.32
N LYS A 107 -22.19 11.24 9.69
CA LYS A 107 -21.49 11.69 8.47
C LYS A 107 -22.12 11.18 7.17
N ALA A 108 -23.25 10.46 7.22
CA ALA A 108 -23.91 9.95 6.02
C ALA A 108 -24.37 11.07 5.08
N ILE A 109 -24.80 12.21 5.65
CA ILE A 109 -25.23 13.39 4.90
C ILE A 109 -24.07 13.98 4.10
N GLU A 110 -22.90 14.16 4.73
CA GLU A 110 -21.70 14.69 4.06
C GLU A 110 -21.22 13.77 2.93
N ALA A 111 -21.21 12.45 3.16
CA ALA A 111 -20.85 11.47 2.13
C ALA A 111 -21.80 11.52 0.92
N PHE A 112 -23.10 11.66 1.18
CA PHE A 112 -24.12 11.76 0.15
C PHE A 112 -23.98 13.03 -0.70
N ASP A 113 -23.73 14.17 -0.05
CA ASP A 113 -23.49 15.44 -0.75
C ASP A 113 -22.24 15.37 -1.63
N LEU A 114 -21.18 14.70 -1.16
CA LEU A 114 -19.96 14.50 -1.95
C LEU A 114 -20.22 13.65 -3.20
N LEU A 115 -21.00 12.57 -3.08
CA LEU A 115 -21.41 11.75 -4.22
C LEU A 115 -22.21 12.55 -5.25
N LYS A 116 -23.14 13.40 -4.79
CA LYS A 116 -23.96 14.24 -5.67
C LYS A 116 -23.12 15.30 -6.39
N LYS A 117 -22.16 15.90 -5.68
CA LYS A 117 -21.21 16.84 -6.27
C LYS A 117 -20.34 16.18 -7.34
N ALA A 118 -19.77 15.01 -7.04
CA ALA A 118 -18.97 14.24 -8.00
C ALA A 118 -19.76 13.89 -9.27
N GLN A 119 -21.03 13.47 -9.11
CA GLN A 119 -21.92 13.23 -10.24
C GLN A 119 -22.11 14.49 -11.08
N THR A 120 -22.36 15.64 -10.45
CA THR A 120 -22.60 16.92 -11.16
C THR A 120 -21.37 17.37 -11.94
N GLU A 121 -20.18 17.21 -11.39
CA GLU A 121 -18.93 17.59 -12.08
C GLU A 121 -18.61 16.69 -13.28
N LEU A 122 -18.94 15.39 -13.19
CA LEU A 122 -18.81 14.46 -14.31
C LEU A 122 -19.91 14.65 -15.36
N VAL A 123 -21.09 15.08 -14.90
CA VAL A 123 -22.16 15.79 -15.63
C VAL A 123 -21.71 16.59 -16.85
N ASP A 124 -20.82 17.52 -16.54
CA ASP A 124 -20.47 18.62 -17.40
C ASP A 124 -19.25 18.27 -18.26
N PRO A 125 -19.36 18.30 -19.60
CA PRO A 125 -18.25 17.91 -20.48
C PRO A 125 -17.02 18.81 -20.31
N LYS A 126 -17.21 20.11 -20.06
CA LYS A 126 -16.11 21.05 -19.84
C LYS A 126 -15.33 20.79 -18.56
N ARG A 127 -16.04 20.46 -17.46
CA ARG A 127 -15.42 20.15 -16.17
C ARG A 127 -14.67 18.83 -16.26
N ARG A 128 -15.25 17.84 -16.95
CA ARG A 128 -14.62 16.55 -17.21
C ARG A 128 -13.29 16.70 -17.93
N GLU A 129 -13.27 17.43 -19.05
CA GLU A 129 -12.04 17.64 -19.81
C GLU A 129 -10.96 18.35 -18.97
N ALA A 130 -11.33 19.35 -18.16
CA ALA A 130 -10.39 20.01 -17.26
C ALA A 130 -9.82 19.05 -16.20
N LEU A 131 -10.65 18.17 -15.63
CA LEU A 131 -10.19 17.17 -14.66
C LEU A 131 -9.28 16.14 -15.33
N ASP A 132 -9.63 15.67 -16.52
CA ASP A 132 -8.85 14.69 -17.26
C ASP A 132 -7.46 15.24 -17.59
N ASN A 133 -7.38 16.51 -18.04
CA ASN A 133 -6.11 17.19 -18.28
C ASN A 133 -5.24 17.27 -17.01
N ILE A 134 -5.82 17.68 -15.88
CA ILE A 134 -5.10 17.75 -14.60
C ILE A 134 -4.56 16.37 -14.19
N ILE A 135 -5.36 15.31 -14.33
CA ILE A 135 -4.95 13.96 -13.95
C ILE A 135 -3.86 13.44 -14.90
N LEU A 136 -3.97 13.72 -16.20
CA LEU A 136 -2.94 13.36 -17.18
C LEU A 136 -1.62 14.06 -16.88
N ASP A 137 -1.64 15.36 -16.62
CA ASP A 137 -0.46 16.16 -16.28
C ASP A 137 0.20 15.65 -14.98
N ALA A 138 -0.60 15.41 -13.94
CA ALA A 138 -0.11 14.86 -12.68
C ALA A 138 0.58 13.49 -12.87
N ARG A 139 0.05 12.63 -13.76
CA ARG A 139 0.64 11.34 -14.09
C ARG A 139 1.96 11.49 -14.84
N MET A 140 2.03 12.39 -15.81
CA MET A 140 3.27 12.65 -16.55
C MET A 140 4.36 13.17 -15.62
N LEU A 141 4.04 14.19 -14.82
CA LEU A 141 4.98 14.75 -13.84
C LEU A 141 5.44 13.70 -12.83
N THR A 142 4.53 12.87 -12.31
CA THR A 142 4.90 11.81 -11.37
C THR A 142 5.88 10.81 -12.01
N LYS A 143 5.62 10.38 -13.25
CA LYS A 143 6.54 9.49 -13.99
C LYS A 143 7.90 10.13 -14.21
N GLU A 144 7.94 11.40 -14.61
CA GLU A 144 9.18 12.15 -14.80
C GLU A 144 9.99 12.24 -13.50
N LEU A 145 9.35 12.58 -12.38
CA LEU A 145 10.00 12.64 -11.08
C LEU A 145 10.56 11.28 -10.64
N LEU A 146 9.81 10.18 -10.88
CA LEU A 146 10.29 8.83 -10.59
C LEU A 146 11.52 8.49 -11.43
N ILE A 147 11.50 8.80 -12.72
CA ILE A 147 12.63 8.58 -13.63
C ILE A 147 13.84 9.40 -13.17
N ASP A 148 13.64 10.67 -12.82
CA ASP A 148 14.70 11.56 -12.37
C ASP A 148 15.32 11.12 -11.04
N GLN A 149 14.48 10.66 -10.09
CA GLN A 149 14.95 10.07 -8.84
C GLN A 149 15.80 8.83 -9.09
N GLU A 150 15.36 7.94 -9.97
CA GLU A 150 16.08 6.72 -10.31
C GLU A 150 17.40 7.01 -11.06
N LEU A 151 17.40 7.94 -12.02
CA LEU A 151 18.61 8.39 -12.69
C LEU A 151 19.59 9.05 -11.71
N ARG A 152 19.10 9.85 -10.77
CA ARG A 152 19.93 10.44 -9.71
C ARG A 152 20.53 9.36 -8.81
N ARG A 153 19.73 8.39 -8.39
CA ARG A 153 20.20 7.23 -7.60
C ARG A 153 21.29 6.45 -8.34
N ARG A 154 21.11 6.17 -9.63
CA ARG A 154 22.11 5.49 -10.47
C ARG A 154 23.40 6.30 -10.59
N ARG A 155 23.31 7.62 -10.76
CA ARG A 155 24.49 8.51 -10.81
C ARG A 155 25.26 8.49 -9.49
N VAL A 156 24.56 8.60 -8.36
CA VAL A 156 25.17 8.54 -7.03
C VAL A 156 25.86 7.18 -6.81
N ASN A 157 25.16 6.08 -7.03
CA ASN A 157 25.71 4.73 -6.88
C ASN A 157 26.93 4.50 -7.79
N LYS A 158 26.91 5.01 -9.02
CA LYS A 158 28.07 4.91 -9.93
C LYS A 158 29.25 5.71 -9.40
N MET A 159 29.00 6.92 -8.87
CA MET A 159 30.04 7.77 -8.31
C MET A 159 30.69 7.12 -7.08
N THR A 160 29.89 6.53 -6.17
CA THR A 160 30.40 5.85 -4.98
C THR A 160 31.25 4.63 -5.36
N MET A 161 30.79 3.78 -6.30
CA MET A 161 31.58 2.64 -6.79
C MET A 161 32.92 3.05 -7.40
N ILE A 162 32.96 4.16 -8.16
CA ILE A 162 34.21 4.69 -8.73
C ILE A 162 35.12 5.22 -7.62
N ALA A 163 34.59 5.95 -6.64
CA ALA A 163 35.35 6.49 -5.52
C ALA A 163 35.91 5.38 -4.61
N GLU A 164 35.11 4.38 -4.28
CA GLU A 164 35.52 3.19 -3.53
C GLU A 164 36.58 2.41 -4.29
N GLY A 165 36.40 2.22 -5.60
CA GLY A 165 37.40 1.58 -6.46
C GLY A 165 38.72 2.36 -6.54
N ALA A 166 38.67 3.69 -6.56
CA ALA A 166 39.86 4.53 -6.54
C ALA A 166 40.56 4.50 -5.17
N GLN A 167 39.79 4.44 -4.08
CA GLN A 167 40.33 4.34 -2.73
C GLN A 167 40.98 2.99 -2.48
N ALA A 168 40.35 1.88 -2.90
CA ALA A 168 40.89 0.53 -2.80
C ALA A 168 42.25 0.40 -3.51
N LYS A 169 42.41 1.00 -4.70
CA LYS A 169 43.70 1.03 -5.41
C LYS A 169 44.78 1.78 -4.64
N LYS A 170 44.44 2.91 -4.01
CA LYS A 170 45.38 3.67 -3.17
C LYS A 170 45.78 2.89 -1.93
N ASP A 171 44.82 2.21 -1.30
CA ASP A 171 45.06 1.40 -0.11
C ASP A 171 45.91 0.15 -0.44
N GLU A 172 45.67 -0.49 -1.59
CA GLU A 172 46.48 -1.59 -2.10
C GLU A 172 47.91 -1.17 -2.42
N GLU A 173 48.10 -0.04 -3.12
CA GLU A 173 49.43 0.50 -3.41
C GLU A 173 50.18 0.87 -2.13
N ALA A 174 49.50 1.45 -1.13
CA ALA A 174 50.08 1.76 0.17
C ALA A 174 50.49 0.49 0.94
N LEU A 175 49.68 -0.57 0.88
CA LEU A 175 50.01 -1.87 1.47
C LEU A 175 51.20 -2.52 0.75
N GLU A 176 51.26 -2.46 -0.57
CA GLU A 176 52.37 -3.01 -1.34
C GLU A 176 53.67 -2.25 -1.05
N LYS A 177 53.62 -0.91 -0.99
CA LYS A 177 54.79 -0.10 -0.60
C LYS A 177 55.25 -0.41 0.82
N ARG A 178 54.33 -0.66 1.75
CA ARG A 178 54.66 -1.14 3.11
C ARG A 178 55.30 -2.52 3.10
N LYS A 179 54.78 -3.46 2.30
CA LYS A 179 55.38 -4.80 2.14
C LYS A 179 56.78 -4.71 1.54
N ARG A 180 56.97 -3.94 0.47
CA ARG A 180 58.28 -3.70 -0.16
C ARG A 180 59.28 -3.12 0.84
N LYS A 181 58.88 -2.10 1.61
CA LYS A 181 59.73 -1.54 2.67
C LYS A 181 60.12 -2.59 3.72
N MET A 182 59.15 -3.40 4.20
CA MET A 182 59.45 -4.47 5.15
C MET A 182 60.38 -5.55 4.57
N GLU A 183 60.24 -5.88 3.28
CA GLU A 183 61.14 -6.81 2.59
C GLU A 183 62.54 -6.23 2.39
N ASP A 184 62.63 -4.94 2.03
CA ASP A 184 63.89 -4.21 1.89
C ASP A 184 64.62 -4.08 3.23
N ASP A 185 63.91 -3.75 4.32
CA ASP A 185 64.46 -3.69 5.67
C ASP A 185 64.99 -5.07 6.11
N LYS A 186 64.24 -6.15 5.87
CA LYS A 186 64.71 -7.53 6.11
C LYS A 186 65.94 -7.89 5.26
N ARG A 187 65.96 -7.48 3.99
CA ARG A 187 67.10 -7.70 3.08
C ARG A 187 68.33 -6.93 3.52
N TRP A 188 68.15 -5.70 4.00
CA TRP A 188 69.20 -4.88 4.60
C TRP A 188 69.76 -5.54 5.87
N GLU A 189 68.91 -5.94 6.82
CA GLU A 189 69.30 -6.67 8.04
C GLU A 189 70.13 -7.91 7.71
N GLY A 190 69.67 -8.75 6.77
CA GLY A 190 70.39 -9.94 6.34
C GLY A 190 71.71 -9.66 5.59
N THR A 191 71.88 -8.47 5.01
CA THR A 191 73.13 -8.06 4.34
C THR A 191 74.11 -7.43 5.33
N CYS A 192 73.62 -6.60 6.25
CA CYS A 192 74.37 -6.01 7.36
C CYS A 192 74.92 -7.07 8.31
N MET A 193 74.15 -8.11 8.65
CA MET A 193 74.64 -9.22 9.46
C MET A 193 75.74 -10.02 8.76
N ARG A 194 75.64 -10.22 7.43
CA ARG A 194 76.66 -10.96 6.65
C ARG A 194 78.00 -10.22 6.52
N GLN A 195 77.99 -8.90 6.53
CA GLN A 195 79.21 -8.09 6.39
C GLN A 195 79.82 -7.66 7.73
N GLY A 196 79.29 -8.11 8.87
CA GLY A 196 79.91 -7.88 10.19
C GLY A 196 80.06 -6.41 10.58
N ARG A 197 79.35 -5.49 9.94
CA ARG A 197 79.40 -4.05 10.23
C ARG A 197 78.34 -3.67 11.27
N CYS A 198 78.51 -4.18 12.49
CA CYS A 198 77.91 -3.59 13.69
C CYS A 198 78.94 -2.67 14.34
N ILE A 199 79.19 -1.49 13.75
CA ILE A 199 79.85 -0.41 14.49
C ILE A 199 78.74 0.37 15.17
N ARG A 200 78.54 0.03 16.44
CA ARG A 200 77.71 0.74 17.40
C ARG A 200 78.35 2.11 17.64
N ILE A 201 77.88 3.14 16.94
CA ILE A 201 78.23 4.54 17.21
C ILE A 201 77.40 4.99 18.43
N GLU A 202 77.73 4.48 19.62
CA GLU A 202 77.21 4.97 20.92
C GLU A 202 78.23 4.71 22.05
N MET A 203 79.53 4.95 21.79
CA MET A 203 80.55 4.75 22.83
C MET A 203 81.71 5.75 22.75
N ILE A 204 81.43 7.03 22.47
CA ILE A 204 82.43 8.12 22.52
C ILE A 204 82.00 9.32 23.39
N GLU A 205 80.74 9.48 23.80
CA GLU A 205 80.35 10.62 24.67
C GLU A 205 80.35 10.33 26.19
N CYS A 206 80.75 9.14 26.64
CA CYS A 206 80.82 8.84 28.09
C CYS A 206 82.19 9.12 28.74
N LEU A 207 83.20 9.57 27.99
CA LEU A 207 84.56 9.82 28.52
C LEU A 207 84.89 11.30 28.79
N CYS A 208 83.95 12.22 28.59
CA CYS A 208 84.17 13.66 28.81
C CYS A 208 83.65 14.18 30.17
N TRP A 209 83.30 13.29 31.11
CA TRP A 209 82.79 13.65 32.45
C TRP A 209 83.68 13.17 33.61
N LEU A 210 84.92 12.74 33.35
CA LEU A 210 85.83 12.25 34.39
C LEU A 210 87.26 12.83 34.33
N LEU A 211 87.42 14.10 33.91
CA LEU A 211 88.61 14.91 34.15
C LEU A 211 88.24 16.37 34.41
#